data_AF-A0A7W8FFS6-F1
#
_entry.id   AF-A0A7W8FFS6-F1
#
_cell.length_a   1.000
_cell.length_b   1.000
_cell.length_c   1.000
_cell.angle_alpha   90.00
_cell.angle_beta   90.00
_cell.angle_gamma   90.00
#
_symmetry.space_group_name_H-M   'P 1'
#
loop_
_entity.id
_entity.type
_entity.pdbx_description
1 polymer ?
#
loop_
_entity_poly.entity_id
_entity_poly.type
_entity_poly.pdbx_seq_one_letter_code
_entity_poly.pdbx_strand_id
1 'polypeptide(L)'
;MKCASFDKITTAFEKNVLNLTEAKQNGKKVVGQFCLYSPSEIALAAGAIPVSLCGTKNDSIPAAEEILPRSLCPLIKSSFGFALKDSCPYLAAADIVVADTTCDGKKKCMNCLRPINP
;
A
#
# COMPACT_ATOMS: atom_id res chain seq x y z
N MET A 1 21.86 16.41 -18.27
CA MET A 1 21.25 17.64 -17.73
C MET A 1 20.36 17.26 -16.54
N LYS A 2 20.78 17.50 -15.29
CA LYS A 2 19.90 17.29 -14.13
C LYS A 2 19.03 18.53 -13.95
N CYS A 3 17.73 18.40 -14.18
CA CYS A 3 16.78 19.47 -13.88
C CYS A 3 16.58 19.53 -12.36
N ALA A 4 16.63 20.72 -11.75
CA ALA A 4 16.40 20.92 -10.32
C ALA A 4 15.07 20.32 -9.83
N SER A 5 14.08 20.16 -10.73
CA SER A 5 12.81 19.49 -10.44
C SER A 5 12.97 17.99 -10.14
N PHE A 6 13.94 17.29 -10.73
CA PHE A 6 14.16 15.86 -10.45
C PHE A 6 14.70 15.63 -9.04
N ASP A 7 15.59 16.51 -8.57
CA ASP A 7 16.14 16.41 -7.22
C ASP A 7 15.03 16.62 -6.18
N LYS A 8 14.13 17.59 -6.40
CA LYS A 8 12.96 17.81 -5.54
C LYS A 8 12.04 16.58 -5.46
N ILE A 9 11.76 15.94 -6.59
CA ILE A 9 10.91 14.74 -6.64
C ILE A 9 11.59 13.58 -5.90
N THR A 10 12.88 13.36 -6.12
CA THR A 10 13.65 12.31 -5.45
C THR A 10 13.64 12.50 -3.94
N THR A 11 13.96 13.71 -3.46
CA THR A 11 13.92 14.03 -2.04
C THR A 11 12.51 13.87 -1.44
N ALA A 12 11.45 14.18 -2.19
CA ALA A 12 10.08 13.95 -1.73
C ALA A 12 9.81 12.45 -1.54
N PHE A 13 10.22 11.60 -2.49
CA PHE A 13 10.08 10.14 -2.36
C PHE A 13 10.79 9.57 -1.14
N GLU A 14 12.02 10.03 -0.87
CA GLU A 14 12.81 9.59 0.29
C GLU A 14 12.16 9.98 1.61
N LYS A 15 11.53 11.16 1.67
CA LYS A 15 10.88 11.68 2.88
C LYS A 15 9.44 11.23 3.08
N ASN A 16 8.81 10.59 2.11
CA ASN A 16 7.39 10.23 2.18
C ASN A 16 7.02 9.42 3.43
N VAL A 17 7.82 8.43 3.80
CA VAL A 17 7.55 7.58 4.98
C VAL A 17 7.69 8.38 6.27
N LEU A 18 8.68 9.27 6.36
CA LEU A 18 8.89 10.15 7.51
C LEU A 18 7.71 11.12 7.64
N ASN A 19 7.34 11.80 6.56
CA ASN A 19 6.21 12.74 6.53
C ASN A 19 4.89 12.05 6.91
N LEU A 20 4.68 10.81 6.45
CA LEU A 20 3.48 10.03 6.81
C LEU A 20 3.46 9.69 8.30
N THR A 21 4.60 9.30 8.85
CA THR A 21 4.74 8.96 10.27
C THR A 21 4.49 10.19 11.16
N GLU A 22 5.09 11.34 10.82
CA GLU A 22 4.86 12.62 11.51
C GLU A 22 3.38 13.04 11.42
N ALA A 23 2.76 12.90 10.24
CA ALA A 23 1.35 13.22 10.09
C ALA A 23 0.45 12.34 10.97
N LYS A 24 0.76 11.05 11.10
CA LYS A 24 0.05 10.15 12.03
C LYS A 24 0.24 10.56 13.49
N GLN A 25 1.46 10.93 13.89
CA GLN A 25 1.73 11.43 15.24
C GLN A 25 0.94 12.72 15.54
N ASN A 26 0.72 13.56 14.52
CA ASN A 26 -0.12 14.75 14.59
C ASN A 26 -1.64 14.45 14.47
N GLY A 27 -2.05 13.18 14.60
CA GLY A 27 -3.45 12.78 14.66
C GLY A 27 -4.13 12.57 13.30
N LYS A 28 -3.40 12.65 12.18
CA LYS A 28 -3.98 12.33 10.86
C LYS A 28 -4.21 10.83 10.73
N LYS A 29 -5.36 10.47 10.16
CA LYS A 29 -5.68 9.10 9.78
C LYS A 29 -5.16 8.80 8.37
N VAL A 30 -4.86 7.53 8.10
CA VAL A 30 -4.34 7.05 6.83
C VAL A 30 -5.27 5.99 6.26
N VAL A 31 -5.67 6.19 5.01
CA VAL A 31 -6.56 5.27 4.27
C VAL A 31 -5.74 4.59 3.18
N GLY A 32 -5.48 3.31 3.33
CA GLY A 32 -4.81 2.49 2.34
C GLY A 32 -5.76 2.06 1.23
N GLN A 33 -5.31 2.11 -0.04
CA GLN A 33 -6.10 1.70 -1.20
C GLN A 33 -5.27 0.90 -2.19
N PHE A 34 -5.91 -0.08 -2.83
CA PHE A 34 -5.28 -0.93 -3.85
C PHE A 34 -5.76 -0.64 -5.26
N CYS A 35 -6.78 0.20 -5.45
CA CYS A 35 -7.29 0.54 -6.77
C CYS A 35 -7.57 2.04 -6.88
N LEU A 36 -7.50 2.55 -8.11
CA LEU A 36 -7.89 3.91 -8.45
C LEU A 36 -9.41 4.13 -8.32
N TYR A 37 -10.20 3.07 -8.31
CA TYR A 37 -11.64 3.14 -8.05
C TYR A 37 -11.97 3.38 -6.57
N SER A 38 -11.00 3.20 -5.66
CA SER A 38 -11.20 3.57 -4.26
C SER A 38 -11.39 5.09 -4.18
N PRO A 39 -12.43 5.59 -3.49
CA PRO A 39 -12.78 7.00 -3.49
C PRO A 39 -11.84 7.81 -2.59
N SER A 40 -10.68 8.18 -3.12
CA SER A 40 -9.64 8.95 -2.42
C SER A 40 -10.16 10.29 -1.89
N GLU A 41 -11.12 10.87 -2.60
CA GLU A 41 -11.79 12.12 -2.30
C GLU A 41 -12.56 12.06 -0.98
N ILE A 42 -13.13 10.90 -0.63
CA ILE A 42 -13.80 10.71 0.67
C ILE A 42 -12.78 10.73 1.81
N ALA A 43 -11.63 10.06 1.63
CA ALA A 43 -10.56 10.08 2.62
C ALA A 43 -10.03 11.51 2.82
N LEU A 44 -9.82 12.25 1.72
CA LEU A 44 -9.38 13.64 1.76
C LEU A 44 -10.41 14.55 2.45
N ALA A 45 -11.70 14.40 2.13
CA ALA A 45 -12.79 15.17 2.75
C ALA A 45 -12.90 14.90 4.26
N ALA A 46 -12.60 13.66 4.69
CA ALA A 46 -12.50 13.30 6.12
C ALA A 46 -11.20 13.80 6.79
N GLY A 47 -10.34 14.53 6.06
CA GLY A 47 -9.07 15.04 6.56
C GLY A 47 -7.99 13.97 6.74
N ALA A 48 -8.18 12.78 6.16
CA ALA A 48 -7.25 11.65 6.16
C ALA A 48 -6.32 11.67 4.95
N ILE A 49 -5.26 10.87 5.01
CA ILE A 49 -4.24 10.75 3.97
C ILE A 49 -4.47 9.46 3.18
N PRO A 50 -4.86 9.53 1.89
CA PRO A 50 -4.95 8.35 1.05
C PRO A 50 -3.56 7.87 0.62
N VAL A 51 -3.28 6.57 0.76
CA VAL A 51 -2.00 5.95 0.35
C VAL A 51 -2.22 4.74 -0.55
N SER A 52 -1.46 4.64 -1.64
CA SER A 52 -1.52 3.49 -2.56
C SER A 52 -0.66 2.35 -2.02
N LEU A 53 -1.23 1.15 -1.97
CA LEU A 53 -0.60 -0.05 -1.38
C LEU A 53 -0.18 -1.10 -2.43
N CYS A 54 -0.34 -0.82 -3.72
CA CYS A 54 0.11 -1.71 -4.79
C CYS A 54 1.64 -1.88 -4.76
N GLY A 55 2.08 -3.12 -4.52
CA GLY A 55 3.49 -3.46 -4.40
C GLY A 55 4.16 -3.49 -5.76
N THR A 56 5.21 -2.69 -5.91
CA THR A 56 5.97 -2.53 -7.17
C THR A 56 7.37 -3.15 -7.11
N LYS A 57 7.70 -3.86 -6.02
CA LYS A 57 8.99 -4.51 -5.82
C LYS A 57 8.86 -6.03 -5.86
N ASN A 58 9.85 -6.69 -6.48
CA ASN A 58 9.81 -8.14 -6.65
C ASN A 58 10.27 -8.91 -5.40
N ASP A 59 10.98 -8.28 -4.47
CA ASP A 59 11.63 -8.93 -3.32
C ASP A 59 10.66 -9.64 -2.36
N SER A 60 9.39 -9.22 -2.35
CA SER A 60 8.34 -9.82 -1.52
C SER A 60 7.59 -10.96 -2.21
N ILE A 61 7.70 -11.11 -3.54
CA ILE A 61 6.97 -12.11 -4.32
C ILE A 61 7.24 -13.55 -3.85
N PRO A 62 8.50 -13.97 -3.59
CA PRO A 62 8.77 -15.35 -3.17
C PRO A 62 7.99 -15.77 -1.92
N ALA A 63 7.87 -14.88 -0.93
CA ALA A 63 7.11 -15.19 0.29
C ALA A 63 5.60 -15.26 0.04
N ALA A 64 5.09 -14.47 -0.92
CA ALA A 64 3.69 -14.58 -1.30
C ALA A 64 3.38 -15.90 -2.01
N GLU A 65 4.31 -16.42 -2.80
CA GLU A 65 4.14 -17.67 -3.56
C GLU A 65 4.15 -18.94 -2.70
N GLU A 66 4.51 -18.82 -1.42
CA GLU A 66 4.33 -19.92 -0.45
C GLU A 66 2.85 -20.19 -0.15
N ILE A 67 1.98 -19.18 -0.35
CA ILE A 67 0.54 -19.25 -0.06
C ILE A 67 -0.30 -19.04 -1.33
N LEU A 68 0.16 -18.18 -2.24
CA LEU A 68 -0.56 -17.81 -3.46
C LEU A 68 -0.01 -18.56 -4.68
N PRO A 69 -0.85 -18.84 -5.69
CA PRO A 69 -0.40 -19.43 -6.94
C PRO A 69 0.64 -18.55 -7.66
N ARG A 70 1.70 -19.17 -8.20
CA ARG A 70 2.74 -18.46 -8.98
C ARG A 70 2.18 -17.74 -10.20
N SER A 71 1.09 -18.25 -10.78
CA SER A 71 0.39 -17.67 -11.93
C SER A 71 -0.42 -16.40 -11.61
N LEU A 72 -0.44 -15.95 -10.37
CA LEU A 72 -1.17 -14.73 -9.97
C LEU A 72 -0.39 -13.45 -10.35
N CYS A 73 -1.14 -12.35 -10.52
CA CYS A 73 -0.59 -11.03 -10.84
C CYS A 73 0.56 -10.63 -9.90
N PRO A 74 1.71 -10.16 -10.43
CA PRO A 74 2.86 -9.79 -9.61
C PRO A 74 2.58 -8.63 -8.65
N LEU A 75 1.67 -7.71 -8.97
CA LEU A 75 1.27 -6.63 -8.04
C LEU A 75 0.59 -7.20 -6.79
N ILE A 76 -0.29 -8.21 -6.95
CA ILE A 76 -0.96 -8.86 -5.82
C ILE A 76 0.06 -9.62 -4.98
N LYS A 77 0.94 -10.40 -5.64
CA LYS A 77 1.98 -11.16 -4.95
C LYS A 77 2.93 -10.23 -4.19
N SER A 78 3.35 -9.13 -4.80
CA SER A 78 4.23 -8.15 -4.15
C SER A 78 3.56 -7.55 -2.91
N SER A 79 2.35 -7.01 -3.03
CA SER A 79 1.59 -6.45 -1.91
C SER A 79 1.34 -7.46 -0.79
N PHE A 80 0.92 -8.68 -1.15
CA PHE A 80 0.64 -9.73 -0.19
C PHE A 80 1.90 -10.16 0.56
N GLY A 81 3.02 -10.35 -0.15
CA GLY A 81 4.29 -10.71 0.46
C GLY A 81 4.81 -9.63 1.41
N PHE A 82 4.59 -8.35 1.08
CA PHE A 82 4.91 -7.24 1.97
C PHE A 82 4.05 -7.23 3.24
N ALA A 83 2.76 -7.58 3.11
CA ALA A 83 1.85 -7.72 4.23
C ALA A 83 2.21 -8.91 5.12
N LEU A 84 2.54 -10.07 4.53
CA LEU A 84 2.99 -11.26 5.28
C LEU A 84 4.25 -11.01 6.10
N LYS A 85 5.19 -10.25 5.54
CA LYS A 85 6.48 -9.92 6.19
C LYS A 85 6.41 -8.73 7.14
N ASP A 86 5.24 -8.09 7.28
CA ASP A 86 5.06 -6.82 8.00
C ASP A 86 6.15 -5.78 7.67
N SER A 87 6.42 -5.60 6.36
CA SER A 87 7.60 -4.85 5.89
C SER A 87 7.25 -3.63 5.03
N CYS A 88 5.96 -3.38 4.78
CA CYS A 88 5.52 -2.18 4.08
C CYS A 88 5.14 -1.08 5.09
N PRO A 89 5.91 0.03 5.17
CA PRO A 89 5.62 1.10 6.13
C PRO A 89 4.28 1.80 5.85
N TYR A 90 3.86 1.84 4.59
CA TYR A 90 2.56 2.43 4.21
C TYR A 90 1.38 1.57 4.65
N LEU A 91 1.54 0.24 4.63
CA LEU A 91 0.52 -0.68 5.12
C LEU A 91 0.43 -0.63 6.65
N ALA A 92 1.58 -0.65 7.34
CA ALA A 92 1.64 -0.49 8.79
C ALA A 92 1.07 0.86 9.26
N ALA A 93 1.23 1.90 8.45
CA ALA A 93 0.64 3.21 8.71
C ALA A 93 -0.87 3.27 8.41
N ALA A 94 -1.46 2.37 7.64
CA ALA A 94 -2.88 2.45 7.28
C ALA A 94 -3.79 2.15 8.49
N ASP A 95 -4.70 3.06 8.83
CA ASP A 95 -5.72 2.83 9.87
C ASP A 95 -6.89 2.00 9.32
N ILE A 96 -7.16 2.13 8.02
CA ILE A 96 -8.13 1.31 7.29
C ILE A 96 -7.60 1.04 5.89
N VAL A 97 -7.94 -0.14 5.36
CA VAL A 97 -7.65 -0.54 3.98
C VAL A 97 -8.95 -0.69 3.22
N VAL A 98 -9.07 0.03 2.11
CA VAL A 98 -10.15 -0.13 1.13
C VAL A 98 -9.76 -1.25 0.17
N ALA A 99 -10.51 -2.35 0.27
CA ALA A 99 -10.29 -3.56 -0.52
C ALA A 99 -11.34 -3.68 -1.63
N ASP A 100 -11.03 -3.19 -2.82
CA ASP A 100 -11.97 -3.23 -3.94
C ASP A 100 -12.04 -4.62 -4.59
N THR A 101 -13.24 -5.07 -4.94
CA THR A 101 -13.48 -6.35 -5.59
C THR A 101 -13.39 -6.27 -7.12
N THR A 102 -12.32 -5.65 -7.63
CA THR A 102 -12.14 -5.36 -9.07
C THR A 102 -11.71 -6.58 -9.89
N CYS A 103 -10.78 -7.38 -9.38
CA CYS A 103 -10.37 -8.63 -10.00
C CYS A 103 -10.45 -9.80 -9.02
N ASP A 104 -10.51 -11.03 -9.55
CA ASP A 104 -10.60 -12.24 -8.72
C ASP A 104 -9.40 -12.38 -7.77
N GLY A 105 -8.20 -12.05 -8.27
CA GLY A 105 -6.98 -12.09 -7.49
C GLY A 105 -7.01 -11.17 -6.27
N LYS A 106 -7.43 -9.91 -6.42
CA LYS A 106 -7.53 -8.96 -5.30
C LYS A 106 -8.61 -9.39 -4.32
N LYS A 107 -9.79 -9.77 -4.82
CA LYS A 107 -10.93 -10.23 -4.01
C LYS A 107 -10.55 -11.42 -3.12
N LYS A 108 -9.95 -12.47 -3.69
CA LYS A 108 -9.56 -13.67 -2.95
C LYS A 108 -8.38 -13.42 -2.03
N CYS A 109 -7.38 -12.66 -2.47
CA CYS A 109 -6.20 -12.33 -1.68
C CYS A 109 -6.57 -11.58 -0.39
N MET A 110 -7.55 -10.69 -0.43
CA MET A 110 -8.03 -9.96 0.75
C MET A 110 -8.71 -10.86 1.79
N ASN A 111 -9.39 -11.92 1.35
CA ASN A 111 -9.92 -12.92 2.28
C ASN A 111 -8.79 -13.67 3.01
N CYS A 112 -7.66 -13.90 2.33
CA CYS A 112 -6.47 -14.52 2.93
C CYS A 112 -5.72 -13.57 3.88
N LEU A 113 -5.80 -12.25 3.66
CA LEU A 113 -5.15 -11.24 4.53
C LEU A 113 -5.93 -10.95 5.81
N ARG A 114 -7.27 -11.09 5.79
CA ARG A 114 -8.13 -10.79 6.95
C ARG A 114 -7.72 -11.49 8.27
N PRO A 115 -7.27 -12.76 8.28
CA PRO A 115 -6.82 -13.42 9.52
C PRO A 115 -5.46 -12.93 10.03
N ILE A 116 -4.68 -12.23 9.19
CA ILE A 116 -3.27 -11.91 9.44
C ILE A 116 -3.12 -10.54 10.13
N ASN A 117 -4.16 -9.70 10.09
CA ASN A 117 -4.16 -8.38 10.72
C ASN A 117 -5.50 -8.16 11.46
N PRO A 118 -5.60 -8.49 12.77
CA PRO A 118 -6.79 -8.22 13.59
C PRO A 118 -7.04 -6.73 13.80
#